data_AF-A0A9D8SYY9-F1
#
_entry.id   AF-A0A9D8SYY9-F1
#
_cell.length_a   1.000
_cell.length_b   1.000
_cell.length_c   1.000
_cell.angle_alpha   90.00
_cell.angle_beta   90.00
_cell.angle_gamma   90.00
#
_symmetry.space_group_name_H-M   'P 1'
#
loop_
_entity.id
_entity.type
_entity.pdbx_description
1 polymer ?
#
loop_
_entity_poly.entity_id
_entity_poly.type
_entity_poly.pdbx_seq_one_letter_code
_entity_poly.pdbx_strand_id
1 'polypeptide(L)'
;MKRRFSYFIIFLCISLFVDAQSSYRLISSERISVDDSYDAHRDASLRRYLAPYQALLDRDLHTVLANATASLQAGDPAGALNFWMVDALFRQMSEHCDEPIDMAVINNHAFRKALPEGPITMGDMYECIPFENEVVVLKMKASDVMSLMKTIAR
;
A
#
# COMPACT_ATOMS: atom_id res chain seq x y z
N MET A 1 -28.12 62.79 18.02
CA MET A 1 -28.43 61.43 17.54
C MET A 1 -27.30 60.81 16.70
N LYS A 2 -26.80 61.50 15.66
CA LYS A 2 -25.76 60.99 14.74
C LYS A 2 -24.42 60.57 15.42
N ARG A 3 -23.92 61.31 16.40
CA ARG A 3 -22.66 60.97 17.12
C ARG A 3 -22.78 59.68 17.95
N ARG A 4 -23.91 59.46 18.63
CA ARG A 4 -24.19 58.25 19.43
C ARG A 4 -24.30 56.99 18.54
N PHE A 5 -24.88 57.13 17.36
CA PHE A 5 -24.95 56.07 16.35
C PHE A 5 -23.56 55.71 15.78
N SER A 6 -22.70 56.70 15.58
CA SER A 6 -21.32 56.47 15.14
C SER A 6 -20.48 55.73 16.19
N TYR A 7 -20.63 56.06 17.48
CA TYR A 7 -19.95 55.31 18.55
C TYR A 7 -20.48 53.88 18.69
N PHE A 8 -21.77 53.66 18.45
CA PHE A 8 -22.37 52.33 18.43
C PHE A 8 -21.81 51.46 17.29
N ILE A 9 -21.65 52.02 16.08
CA ILE A 9 -21.03 51.32 14.95
C ILE A 9 -19.55 51.01 15.25
N ILE A 10 -18.80 51.96 15.81
CA ILE A 10 -17.40 51.73 16.18
C ILE A 10 -17.28 50.62 17.23
N PHE A 11 -18.13 50.65 18.26
CA PHE A 11 -18.17 49.60 19.28
C PHE A 11 -18.54 48.23 18.69
N LEU A 12 -19.53 48.17 17.80
CA LEU A 12 -19.93 46.95 17.10
C LEU A 12 -18.77 46.40 16.25
N CYS A 13 -18.08 47.24 15.50
CA CYS A 13 -16.91 46.84 14.71
C CYS A 13 -15.76 46.33 15.57
N ILE A 14 -15.49 46.95 16.73
CA ILE A 14 -14.47 46.47 17.67
C ILE A 14 -14.87 45.10 18.25
N SER A 15 -16.14 44.92 18.61
CA SER A 15 -16.63 43.63 19.15
C SER A 15 -16.53 42.49 18.13
N LEU A 16 -16.74 42.76 16.84
CA LEU A 16 -16.61 41.77 15.77
C LEU A 16 -15.15 41.44 15.43
N PHE A 17 -14.18 42.29 15.79
CA PHE A 17 -12.75 42.03 15.58
C PHE A 17 -12.12 41.15 16.67
N VAL A 18 -12.70 41.08 17.87
CA VAL A 18 -12.15 40.31 19.00
C VAL A 18 -12.39 38.80 18.85
N ASP A 19 -13.43 38.40 18.13
CA ASP A 19 -13.85 36.99 18.01
C ASP A 19 -13.14 36.21 16.88
N ALA A 20 -12.22 36.86 16.15
CA ALA A 20 -11.50 36.27 15.01
C ALA A 20 -10.15 35.60 15.38
N GLN A 21 -9.90 35.32 16.67
CA GLN A 21 -8.72 34.55 17.07
C GLN A 21 -9.01 33.05 16.97
N SER A 22 -8.89 32.50 15.76
CA SER A 22 -8.83 31.05 15.58
C SER A 22 -7.63 30.49 16.36
N SER A 23 -7.87 29.78 17.45
CA SER A 23 -6.83 29.06 18.18
C SER A 23 -6.44 27.81 17.40
N TYR A 24 -5.41 27.90 16.56
CA TYR A 24 -4.80 26.72 15.97
C TYR A 24 -3.86 26.09 16.99
N ARG A 25 -3.97 24.77 17.18
CA ARG A 25 -3.02 24.00 17.98
C ARG A 25 -1.97 23.47 17.03
N LEU A 26 -0.77 24.04 17.08
CA LEU A 26 0.37 23.50 16.33
C LEU A 26 0.71 22.12 16.90
N ILE A 27 0.43 21.06 16.15
CA ILE A 27 0.90 19.71 16.49
C ILE A 27 2.31 19.60 15.92
N SER A 28 3.31 19.60 16.80
CA SER A 28 4.68 19.28 16.42
C SER A 28 4.81 17.75 16.34
N SER A 29 5.26 17.26 15.20
CA SER A 29 5.59 15.85 15.00
C SER A 29 7.09 15.71 14.81
N GLU A 30 7.70 14.80 15.54
CA GLU A 30 9.09 14.40 15.34
C GLU A 30 9.13 13.03 14.67
N ARG A 31 9.96 12.88 13.63
CA ARG A 31 10.19 11.59 12.99
C ARG A 31 11.17 10.80 13.85
N ILE A 32 10.67 9.80 14.57
CA ILE A 32 11.54 8.82 15.22
C ILE A 32 12.07 7.89 14.12
N SER A 33 13.37 7.99 13.85
CA SER A 33 14.06 7.07 12.95
C SER A 33 14.15 5.71 13.63
N VAL A 34 13.80 4.63 12.93
CA VAL A 34 14.07 3.26 13.36
C VAL A 34 15.29 2.79 12.57
N ASP A 35 16.45 2.83 13.22
CA ASP A 35 17.76 2.47 12.66
C ASP A 35 18.60 1.68 13.68
N ASP A 36 19.81 1.31 13.30
CA ASP A 36 20.69 0.41 14.05
C ASP A 36 21.11 0.97 15.43
N SER A 37 20.85 2.25 15.72
CA SER A 37 21.16 2.85 17.03
C SER A 37 20.45 2.16 18.20
N TYR A 38 19.31 1.51 17.95
CA TYR A 38 18.54 0.77 18.96
C TYR A 38 18.98 -0.68 19.13
N ASP A 39 19.81 -1.23 18.23
CA ASP A 39 20.24 -2.63 18.29
C ASP A 39 21.25 -2.90 19.42
N ALA A 40 21.94 -1.87 19.90
CA ALA A 40 22.92 -1.99 20.99
C ALA A 40 22.30 -2.41 22.34
N HIS A 41 21.00 -2.15 22.55
CA HIS A 41 20.32 -2.41 23.82
C HIS A 41 19.02 -3.21 23.62
N ARG A 42 19.17 -4.45 23.15
CA ARG A 42 18.04 -5.37 23.01
C ARG A 42 17.52 -5.84 24.38
N ASP A 43 16.30 -5.45 24.71
CA ASP A 43 15.62 -5.89 25.92
C ASP A 43 15.41 -7.42 25.92
N ALA A 44 16.09 -8.12 26.83
CA ALA A 44 16.04 -9.56 26.94
C ALA A 44 14.66 -10.08 27.37
N SER A 45 13.89 -9.30 28.14
CA SER A 45 12.54 -9.65 28.57
C SER A 45 11.57 -9.57 27.39
N LEU A 46 11.65 -8.50 26.58
CA LEU A 46 10.87 -8.34 25.35
C LEU A 46 11.19 -9.45 24.34
N ARG A 47 12.48 -9.76 24.15
CA ARG A 47 12.89 -10.87 23.27
C ARG A 47 12.30 -12.21 23.71
N ARG A 48 12.37 -12.52 25.01
CA ARG A 48 11.79 -13.76 25.55
C ARG A 48 10.28 -13.80 25.36
N TYR A 49 9.62 -12.66 25.50
CA TYR A 49 8.19 -12.52 25.25
C TYR A 49 7.81 -12.74 23.78
N LEU A 50 8.60 -12.20 22.84
CA LEU A 50 8.34 -12.30 21.40
C LEU A 50 8.77 -13.64 20.77
N ALA A 51 9.72 -14.36 21.39
CA ALA A 51 10.28 -15.60 20.87
C ALA A 51 9.26 -16.66 20.37
N PRO A 52 8.18 -16.99 21.11
CA PRO A 52 7.21 -17.97 20.61
C PRO A 52 6.46 -17.49 19.36
N TYR A 53 6.18 -16.19 19.24
CA TYR A 53 5.53 -15.62 18.06
C TYR A 53 6.46 -15.61 16.85
N GLN A 54 7.74 -15.26 17.06
CA GLN A 54 8.77 -15.35 16.02
C GLN A 54 8.90 -16.78 15.52
N ALA A 55 9.00 -17.77 16.41
CA ALA A 55 9.11 -19.17 16.01
C ALA A 55 7.91 -19.67 15.18
N LEU A 56 6.70 -19.20 15.48
CA LEU A 56 5.50 -19.52 14.69
C LEU A 56 5.57 -18.89 13.29
N LEU A 57 5.92 -17.61 13.20
CA LEU A 57 6.05 -16.91 11.92
C LEU A 57 7.20 -17.48 11.09
N ASP A 58 8.37 -17.71 11.69
CA ASP A 58 9.55 -18.25 11.02
C ASP A 58 9.27 -19.61 10.40
N ARG A 59 8.44 -20.45 11.03
CA ARG A 59 8.04 -21.74 10.46
C ARG A 59 7.33 -21.57 9.13
N ASP A 60 6.38 -20.64 9.07
CA ASP A 60 5.51 -20.48 7.90
C ASP A 60 6.22 -19.63 6.82
N LEU A 61 6.86 -18.53 7.21
CA LEU A 61 7.52 -17.58 6.30
C LEU A 61 8.76 -18.16 5.63
N HIS A 62 9.52 -19.07 6.26
CA HIS A 62 10.69 -19.70 5.62
C HIS A 62 10.35 -20.88 4.70
N THR A 63 9.07 -21.19 4.50
CA THR A 63 8.64 -22.23 3.57
C THR A 63 9.03 -21.85 2.14
N VAL A 64 9.88 -22.65 1.49
CA VAL A 64 10.28 -22.44 0.09
C VAL A 64 9.14 -22.88 -0.84
N LEU A 65 8.70 -21.98 -1.72
CA LEU A 65 7.62 -22.22 -2.69
C LEU A 65 8.17 -22.58 -4.07
N ALA A 66 9.24 -21.91 -4.49
CA ALA A 66 9.80 -22.01 -5.83
C ALA A 66 11.28 -21.62 -5.81
N ASN A 67 11.94 -21.76 -6.97
CA ASN A 67 13.30 -21.28 -7.18
C ASN A 67 13.35 -20.42 -8.45
N ALA A 68 13.65 -19.13 -8.29
CA ALA A 68 13.80 -18.20 -9.40
C ALA A 68 15.19 -18.35 -10.06
N THR A 69 15.23 -18.42 -11.39
CA THR A 69 16.49 -18.54 -12.16
C THR A 69 17.22 -17.21 -12.35
N ALA A 70 16.58 -16.10 -12.00
CA ALA A 70 17.13 -14.75 -12.03
C ALA A 70 16.31 -13.87 -11.07
N SER A 71 16.88 -12.74 -10.65
CA SER A 71 16.13 -11.76 -9.85
C SER A 71 15.02 -11.10 -10.67
N LEU A 72 13.82 -11.04 -10.10
CA LEU A 72 12.64 -10.45 -10.73
C LEU A 72 12.38 -9.06 -10.14
N GLN A 73 12.64 -8.03 -10.94
CA GLN A 73 12.51 -6.63 -10.53
C GLN A 73 11.06 -6.17 -10.52
N ALA A 74 10.71 -5.35 -9.54
CA ALA A 74 9.42 -4.68 -9.43
C ALA A 74 9.45 -3.29 -10.09
N GLY A 75 8.29 -2.81 -10.57
CA GLY A 75 8.10 -1.43 -11.01
C GLY A 75 8.15 -1.20 -12.52
N ASP A 76 8.59 -2.18 -13.31
CA ASP A 76 8.46 -2.16 -14.78
C ASP A 76 7.13 -2.83 -15.20
N PRO A 77 6.19 -2.11 -15.85
CA PRO A 77 4.96 -2.68 -16.36
C PRO A 77 5.17 -3.89 -17.30
N ALA A 78 6.29 -3.89 -18.05
CA ALA A 78 6.70 -4.97 -18.95
C ALA A 78 7.83 -5.83 -18.36
N GLY A 79 8.03 -5.77 -17.04
CA GLY A 79 9.03 -6.55 -16.33
C GLY A 79 8.63 -8.01 -16.18
N ALA A 80 9.64 -8.87 -16.01
CA ALA A 80 9.44 -10.32 -15.85
C ALA A 80 8.52 -10.68 -14.67
N LEU A 81 8.57 -9.92 -13.56
CA LEU A 81 7.70 -10.13 -12.40
C LEU A 81 6.22 -9.89 -12.75
N ASN A 82 5.93 -8.80 -13.47
CA ASN A 82 4.57 -8.45 -13.88
C ASN A 82 4.01 -9.48 -14.86
N PHE A 83 4.79 -9.88 -15.88
CA PHE A 83 4.35 -10.91 -16.81
C PHE A 83 4.09 -12.24 -16.12
N TRP A 84 5.02 -12.68 -15.25
CA TRP A 84 4.83 -13.92 -14.51
C TRP A 84 3.56 -13.91 -13.64
N MET A 85 3.29 -12.81 -12.95
CA MET A 85 2.08 -12.68 -12.11
C MET A 85 0.80 -12.63 -12.94
N VAL A 86 0.79 -11.91 -14.06
CA VAL A 86 -0.36 -11.86 -14.97
C VAL A 86 -0.63 -13.24 -15.58
N ASP A 87 0.40 -13.97 -15.98
CA ASP A 87 0.27 -15.33 -16.50
C ASP A 87 -0.26 -16.29 -15.43
N ALA A 88 0.25 -16.19 -14.19
CA ALA A 88 -0.24 -16.99 -13.07
C ALA A 88 -1.72 -16.70 -12.78
N LEU A 89 -2.10 -15.42 -12.75
CA LEU A 89 -3.48 -14.99 -12.55
C LEU A 89 -4.41 -15.49 -13.67
N PHE A 90 -4.01 -15.30 -14.93
CA PHE A 90 -4.76 -15.76 -16.09
C PHE A 90 -4.97 -17.27 -16.06
N ARG A 91 -3.89 -18.04 -15.81
CA ARG A 91 -3.95 -19.50 -15.74
C ARG A 91 -4.85 -19.97 -14.61
N GLN A 92 -4.64 -19.45 -13.40
CA GLN A 92 -5.40 -19.85 -12.21
C GLN A 92 -6.90 -19.63 -12.44
N MET A 93 -7.28 -18.47 -12.98
CA MET A 93 -8.69 -18.16 -13.23
C MET A 93 -9.27 -18.93 -14.41
N SER A 94 -8.48 -19.21 -15.44
CA SER A 94 -8.92 -20.05 -16.57
C SER A 94 -9.20 -21.49 -16.12
N GLU A 95 -8.52 -21.98 -15.09
CA GLU A 95 -8.76 -23.32 -14.51
C GLU A 95 -9.97 -23.34 -13.55
N HIS A 96 -10.32 -22.21 -12.94
CA HIS A 96 -11.40 -22.11 -11.93
C HIS A 96 -12.74 -21.62 -12.48
N CYS A 97 -12.76 -20.98 -13.66
CA CYS A 97 -13.97 -20.42 -14.25
C CYS A 97 -14.52 -21.30 -15.38
N ASP A 98 -15.84 -21.47 -15.41
CA ASP A 98 -16.54 -22.18 -16.50
C ASP A 98 -16.56 -21.37 -17.81
N GLU A 99 -16.59 -20.04 -17.70
CA GLU A 99 -16.48 -19.14 -18.85
C GLU A 99 -15.00 -18.89 -19.21
N PRO A 100 -14.67 -18.80 -20.50
CA PRO A 100 -13.29 -18.51 -20.92
C PRO A 100 -12.85 -17.14 -20.42
N ILE A 101 -11.62 -17.08 -19.90
CA ILE A 101 -10.97 -15.82 -19.54
C ILE A 101 -10.21 -15.30 -20.76
N ASP A 102 -10.52 -14.07 -21.17
CA ASP A 102 -9.88 -13.43 -22.34
C ASP A 102 -8.65 -12.59 -21.96
N MET A 103 -8.59 -12.08 -20.73
CA MET A 103 -7.56 -11.13 -20.28
C MET A 103 -7.44 -11.13 -18.75
N ALA A 104 -6.21 -11.01 -18.25
CA ALA A 104 -5.91 -10.73 -16.85
C ALA A 104 -5.18 -9.38 -16.73
N VAL A 105 -5.50 -8.62 -15.67
CA VAL A 105 -4.94 -7.28 -15.45
C VAL A 105 -4.48 -7.16 -14.00
N ILE A 106 -3.28 -6.65 -13.81
CA ILE A 106 -2.74 -6.24 -12.52
C ILE A 106 -2.19 -4.82 -12.61
N ASN A 107 -2.29 -4.06 -11.52
CA ASN A 107 -1.67 -2.75 -11.45
C ASN A 107 -0.15 -2.87 -11.21
N ASN A 108 0.64 -1.98 -11.82
CA ASN A 108 2.11 -2.02 -11.72
C ASN A 108 2.65 -1.86 -10.28
N HIS A 109 1.89 -1.20 -9.41
CA HIS A 109 2.26 -0.97 -8.01
C HIS A 109 1.77 -2.07 -7.04
N ALA A 110 1.36 -3.22 -7.57
CA ALA A 110 1.02 -4.38 -6.74
C ALA A 110 2.25 -4.89 -5.96
N PHE A 111 3.45 -4.74 -6.52
CA PHE A 111 4.69 -5.25 -5.96
C PHE A 111 5.44 -4.20 -5.13
N ARG A 112 5.91 -4.58 -3.94
CA ARG A 112 6.63 -3.70 -2.99
C ARG A 112 8.10 -4.05 -2.83
N LYS A 113 8.50 -5.23 -3.27
CA LYS A 113 9.89 -5.72 -3.23
C LYS A 113 10.17 -6.53 -4.50
N ALA A 114 11.40 -6.49 -4.99
CA ALA A 114 11.87 -7.43 -6.00
C ALA A 114 11.98 -8.85 -5.41
N LEU A 115 11.78 -9.88 -6.22
CA LEU A 115 12.08 -11.25 -5.80
C LEU A 115 13.55 -11.57 -6.12
N PRO A 116 14.31 -12.14 -5.16
CA PRO A 116 15.70 -12.49 -5.38
C PRO A 116 15.85 -13.66 -6.36
N GLU A 117 17.06 -13.85 -6.89
CA GLU A 117 17.41 -15.11 -7.54
C GLU A 117 17.54 -16.22 -6.47
N GLY A 118 17.20 -17.45 -6.84
CA GLY A 118 17.27 -18.61 -5.95
C GLY A 118 15.94 -18.91 -5.24
N PRO A 119 15.98 -19.52 -4.05
CA PRO A 119 14.78 -19.94 -3.32
C PRO A 119 13.86 -18.75 -3.02
N ILE A 120 12.59 -18.86 -3.41
CA ILE A 120 11.53 -17.91 -3.07
C ILE A 120 10.72 -18.49 -1.93
N THR A 121 10.70 -17.80 -0.80
CA THR A 121 9.98 -18.22 0.40
C THR A 121 8.59 -17.61 0.47
N MET A 122 7.75 -18.12 1.38
CA MET A 122 6.48 -17.49 1.70
C MET A 122 6.66 -16.05 2.21
N GLY A 123 7.70 -15.80 3.00
CA GLY A 123 8.09 -14.46 3.45
C GLY A 123 8.40 -13.52 2.29
N ASP A 124 9.16 -13.99 1.28
CA ASP A 124 9.44 -13.19 0.08
C ASP A 124 8.15 -12.80 -0.65
N MET A 125 7.16 -13.69 -0.71
CA MET A 125 5.86 -13.38 -1.32
C MET A 125 5.05 -12.37 -0.50
N TYR A 126 5.04 -12.48 0.83
CA TYR A 126 4.39 -11.48 1.69
C TYR A 126 5.05 -10.11 1.61
N GLU A 127 6.38 -10.05 1.44
CA GLU A 127 7.08 -8.79 1.24
C GLU A 127 6.88 -8.22 -0.17
N CYS A 128 6.76 -9.10 -1.16
CA CYS A 128 6.55 -8.72 -2.56
C CYS A 128 5.13 -8.21 -2.82
N ILE A 129 4.09 -8.95 -2.40
CA ILE A 129 2.67 -8.62 -2.62
C ILE A 129 1.95 -8.63 -1.27
N PRO A 130 2.13 -7.58 -0.44
CA PRO A 130 1.66 -7.57 0.94
C PRO A 130 0.16 -7.34 1.09
N PHE A 131 -0.58 -7.21 -0.01
CA PHE A 131 -2.00 -6.92 0.01
C PHE A 131 -2.80 -8.19 -0.21
N GLU A 132 -3.72 -8.46 0.71
CA GLU A 132 -4.71 -9.53 0.59
C GLU A 132 -5.83 -9.10 -0.38
N ASN A 133 -5.46 -8.74 -1.61
CA ASN A 133 -6.42 -8.38 -2.64
C ASN A 133 -7.20 -9.61 -3.10
N GLU A 134 -8.48 -9.43 -3.38
CA GLU A 134 -9.32 -10.46 -4.00
C GLU A 134 -9.20 -10.40 -5.53
N VAL A 135 -9.27 -11.57 -6.17
CA VAL A 135 -9.37 -11.68 -7.62
C VAL A 135 -10.85 -11.68 -8.02
N VAL A 136 -11.21 -10.77 -8.92
CA VAL A 136 -12.58 -10.67 -9.46
C VAL A 136 -12.60 -10.90 -10.96
N VAL A 137 -13.63 -11.59 -11.44
CA VAL A 137 -13.87 -11.82 -12.87
C VAL A 137 -15.01 -10.92 -13.33
N LEU A 138 -14.76 -10.13 -14.37
CA LEU A 138 -15.71 -9.16 -14.90
C LEU A 138 -16.07 -9.51 -16.34
N LYS A 139 -17.37 -9.65 -16.60
CA LYS A 139 -17.90 -9.75 -17.96
C LYS A 139 -18.26 -8.37 -18.48
N MET A 140 -17.56 -7.92 -19.52
CA MET A 140 -17.67 -6.56 -20.03
C MET A 140 -17.95 -6.54 -21.53
N LYS A 141 -18.59 -5.47 -22.03
CA LYS A 141 -18.69 -5.24 -23.48
C LYS A 141 -17.32 -4.89 -24.03
N ALA A 142 -17.06 -5.27 -25.28
CA ALA A 142 -15.82 -4.92 -25.97
C ALA A 142 -15.55 -3.40 -25.99
N SER A 143 -16.60 -2.56 -26.10
CA SER A 143 -16.48 -1.10 -26.01
C SER A 143 -15.88 -0.64 -24.68
N ASP A 144 -16.26 -1.28 -23.59
CA ASP A 144 -15.88 -0.90 -22.24
C ASP A 144 -14.45 -1.38 -21.94
N VAL A 145 -14.08 -2.58 -22.43
CA VAL A 145 -12.69 -3.07 -22.40
C VAL A 145 -11.77 -2.12 -23.17
N MET A 146 -12.16 -1.70 -24.38
CA MET A 146 -11.37 -0.73 -25.15
C MET A 146 -11.25 0.62 -24.45
N SER A 147 -12.28 1.06 -23.72
CA SER A 147 -12.23 2.28 -22.91
C SER A 147 -11.30 2.11 -21.70
N LEU A 148 -11.33 0.95 -21.04
CA LEU A 148 -10.44 0.63 -19.92
C LEU A 148 -8.97 0.67 -20.34
N MET A 149 -8.62 -0.01 -21.44
CA MET A 149 -7.23 -0.06 -21.92
C MET A 149 -6.71 1.33 -22.30
N LYS A 150 -7.55 2.17 -22.90
CA LYS A 150 -7.20 3.59 -23.19
C LYS A 150 -6.97 4.42 -21.92
N THR A 151 -7.69 4.12 -20.85
CA THR A 151 -7.52 4.81 -19.55
C THR A 151 -6.26 4.37 -18.85
N ILE A 152 -5.95 3.07 -18.86
CA ILE A 152 -4.74 2.51 -18.21
C ILE A 152 -3.46 2.97 -18.94
N ALA A 153 -3.50 3.14 -20.25
CA ALA A 153 -2.35 3.56 -21.06
C ALA A 153 -2.05 5.08 -21.01
N ARG A 154 -2.83 5.88 -20.27
CA ARG A 154 -2.59 7.32 -20.08
C ARG A 154 -1.68 7.57 -18.89
#